data_AF-A0A3S0CR94-F1
#
_entry.id   AF-A0A3S0CR94-F1
#
_cell.length_a   1.000
_cell.length_b   1.000
_cell.length_c   1.000
_cell.angle_alpha   90.00
_cell.angle_beta   90.00
_cell.angle_gamma   90.00
#
_symmetry.space_group_name_H-M   'P 1'
#
loop_
_entity.id
_entity.type
_entity.pdbx_description
1 polymer ?
#
loop_
_entity_poly.entity_id
_entity_poly.type
_entity_poly.pdbx_seq_one_letter_code
_entity_poly.pdbx_strand_id
1 'polypeptide(L)'
;MTTTLPRPLHSLGHQELDRAARDHRWPKWATMAVLHSVGLPTLNATLLRPGQTPTEIRTAARVLAAALDTDRLMIRSDGGVERKQYYRGGNTFPVPDIAQRAAPLLDAGRAVILAGPTNRFTNKLTVMVRMDRPGPGRPGTFTLEGLGPGYDVADLTRGELPPQVTAQLNDVDWDTYSTPRWNEWTITGDRCPGGEDARRRRRLERLASQTLSDGGQLSGTPNAENAEAWLRGRGFLHLFGPQSPQPAMMRRAGRLFEDSFVLTRAQPNRNWRCLGTAFSVFADARIVYWDLVDGERKYAAAAAPTRRAKGAAA
;
A
#
# COMPACT_ATOMS: atom_id res chain seq x y z
N MET A 1 -27.07 -21.59 -0.26
CA MET A 1 -26.43 -20.48 0.49
C MET A 1 -26.57 -19.22 -0.34
N THR A 2 -27.32 -18.23 0.13
CA THR A 2 -27.41 -16.91 -0.50
C THR A 2 -26.11 -16.17 -0.26
N THR A 3 -25.26 -16.08 -1.28
CA THR A 3 -24.05 -15.26 -1.22
C THR A 3 -24.45 -13.79 -1.25
N THR A 4 -24.43 -13.15 -0.08
CA THR A 4 -24.58 -11.69 0.01
C THR A 4 -23.53 -11.03 -0.87
N LEU A 5 -23.97 -10.16 -1.79
CA LEU A 5 -23.07 -9.47 -2.70
C LEU A 5 -22.03 -8.65 -1.91
N PRO A 6 -20.77 -8.60 -2.36
CA PRO A 6 -19.76 -7.75 -1.77
C PRO A 6 -20.19 -6.28 -1.74
N ARG A 7 -20.03 -5.63 -0.58
CA ARG A 7 -20.38 -4.22 -0.37
C ARG A 7 -19.13 -3.34 -0.31
N PRO A 8 -19.21 -2.09 -0.78
CA PRO A 8 -18.13 -1.12 -0.61
C PRO A 8 -17.80 -0.86 0.86
N LEU A 9 -16.51 -0.69 1.17
CA LEU A 9 -15.94 -0.48 2.50
C LEU A 9 -16.62 0.69 3.21
N HIS A 10 -16.83 1.80 2.50
CA HIS A 10 -17.44 3.01 3.06
C HIS A 10 -18.95 2.88 3.30
N SER A 11 -19.57 1.77 2.90
CA SER A 11 -20.97 1.46 3.19
C SER A 11 -21.14 0.50 4.37
N LEU A 12 -20.05 -0.06 4.90
CA LEU A 12 -20.09 -1.01 5.99
C LEU A 12 -20.39 -0.31 7.32
N GLY A 13 -21.31 -0.88 8.10
CA GLY A 13 -21.57 -0.43 9.46
C GLY A 13 -20.45 -0.84 10.42
N HIS A 14 -20.48 -0.29 11.63
CA HIS A 14 -19.44 -0.53 12.66
C HIS A 14 -19.22 -2.03 12.94
N GLN A 15 -20.29 -2.81 13.10
CA GLN A 15 -20.19 -4.26 13.33
C GLN A 15 -19.59 -5.03 12.14
N GLU A 16 -19.84 -4.56 10.91
CA GLU A 16 -19.27 -5.17 9.70
C GLU A 16 -17.78 -4.84 9.58
N LEU A 17 -17.38 -3.61 9.92
CA LEU A 17 -15.98 -3.19 9.97
C LEU A 17 -15.21 -3.96 11.04
N ASP A 18 -15.77 -4.13 12.24
CA ASP A 18 -15.15 -4.92 13.31
C ASP A 18 -14.94 -6.38 12.91
N ARG A 19 -15.94 -6.98 12.25
CA ARG A 19 -15.84 -8.35 11.73
C ARG A 19 -14.76 -8.45 10.65
N ALA A 20 -14.71 -7.48 9.73
CA ALA A 20 -13.69 -7.42 8.70
C ALA A 20 -12.28 -7.24 9.27
N ALA A 21 -12.11 -6.37 10.27
CA ALA A 21 -10.83 -6.11 10.93
C ALA A 21 -10.25 -7.34 11.66
N ARG A 22 -11.11 -8.25 12.13
CA ARG A 22 -10.71 -9.51 12.78
C ARG A 22 -10.50 -10.67 11.80
N ASP A 23 -10.91 -10.52 10.53
CA ASP A 23 -10.77 -11.58 9.52
C ASP A 23 -9.36 -11.59 8.90
N HIS A 24 -8.44 -12.27 9.58
CA HIS A 24 -7.03 -12.34 9.17
C HIS A 24 -6.76 -13.21 7.93
N ARG A 25 -7.79 -13.81 7.31
CA ARG A 25 -7.61 -14.47 6.01
C ARG A 25 -7.17 -13.47 4.94
N TRP A 26 -7.65 -12.22 5.06
CA TRP A 26 -7.43 -11.13 4.11
C TRP A 26 -6.79 -9.93 4.83
N PRO A 27 -5.47 -9.98 5.10
CA PRO A 27 -4.82 -9.01 5.99
C PRO A 27 -4.85 -7.56 5.48
N LYS A 28 -4.78 -7.32 4.16
CA LYS A 28 -4.90 -5.95 3.64
C LYS A 28 -6.31 -5.43 3.79
N TRP A 29 -7.32 -6.25 3.50
CA TRP A 29 -8.72 -5.88 3.70
C TRP A 29 -9.03 -5.59 5.18
N ALA A 30 -8.58 -6.47 6.07
CA ALA A 30 -8.76 -6.30 7.51
C ALA A 30 -8.16 -4.97 8.00
N THR A 31 -6.96 -4.63 7.51
CA THR A 31 -6.29 -3.39 7.92
C THR A 31 -6.87 -2.14 7.27
N MET A 32 -7.39 -2.23 6.03
CA MET A 32 -8.22 -1.17 5.45
C MET A 32 -9.49 -0.93 6.27
N ALA A 33 -10.14 -1.98 6.79
CA ALA A 33 -11.29 -1.85 7.68
C ALA A 33 -10.91 -1.18 9.01
N VAL A 34 -9.75 -1.53 9.59
CA VAL A 34 -9.21 -0.82 10.77
C VAL A 34 -9.02 0.66 10.48
N LEU A 35 -8.30 1.00 9.40
CA LEU A 35 -8.06 2.40 8.99
C LEU A 35 -9.37 3.19 8.88
N HIS A 36 -10.36 2.63 8.18
CA HIS A 36 -11.66 3.27 8.02
C HIS A 36 -12.42 3.41 9.35
N SER A 37 -12.40 2.37 10.20
CA SER A 37 -13.11 2.37 11.49
C SER A 37 -12.61 3.44 12.45
N VAL A 38 -11.33 3.83 12.36
CA VAL A 38 -10.73 4.89 13.17
C VAL A 38 -10.73 6.25 12.47
N GLY A 39 -11.47 6.38 11.36
CA GLY A 39 -11.64 7.64 10.65
C GLY A 39 -10.46 8.07 9.78
N LEU A 40 -9.48 7.20 9.54
CA LEU A 40 -8.35 7.53 8.66
C LEU A 40 -8.76 7.41 7.18
N PRO A 41 -8.34 8.35 6.32
CA PRO A 41 -8.65 8.31 4.90
C PRO A 41 -8.11 7.06 4.23
N THR A 42 -9.00 6.24 3.67
CA THR A 42 -8.66 5.07 2.87
C THR A 42 -9.54 5.03 1.63
N LEU A 43 -9.09 4.32 0.59
CA LEU A 43 -9.87 4.18 -0.64
C LEU A 43 -11.16 3.40 -0.35
N ASN A 44 -12.27 3.83 -0.95
CA ASN A 44 -13.44 2.96 -1.01
C ASN A 44 -13.07 1.73 -1.82
N ALA A 45 -13.47 0.57 -1.32
CA ALA A 45 -13.02 -0.71 -1.84
C ALA A 45 -14.01 -1.82 -1.56
N THR A 46 -13.97 -2.89 -2.34
CA THR A 46 -14.82 -4.05 -2.18
C THR A 46 -13.97 -5.31 -2.20
N LEU A 47 -14.17 -6.19 -1.21
CA LEU A 47 -13.50 -7.49 -1.14
C LEU A 47 -14.25 -8.54 -1.95
N LEU A 48 -13.58 -9.10 -2.95
CA LEU A 48 -13.97 -10.32 -3.65
C LEU A 48 -13.23 -11.52 -3.04
N ARG A 49 -13.95 -12.63 -2.85
CA ARG A 49 -13.46 -13.84 -2.19
C ARG A 49 -13.36 -15.00 -3.18
N PRO A 50 -12.44 -15.96 -2.95
CA PRO A 50 -12.41 -17.20 -3.73
C PRO A 50 -13.79 -17.88 -3.80
N GLY A 51 -14.11 -18.44 -4.96
CA GLY A 51 -15.39 -19.11 -5.23
C GLY A 51 -16.52 -18.21 -5.75
N GLN A 52 -16.28 -16.90 -5.91
CA GLN A 52 -17.26 -16.02 -6.55
C GLN A 52 -17.32 -16.20 -8.07
N THR A 53 -18.53 -16.17 -8.60
CA THR A 53 -18.81 -16.31 -10.03
C THR A 53 -18.46 -15.02 -10.80
N PRO A 54 -18.20 -15.11 -12.13
CA PRO A 54 -17.99 -13.94 -12.97
C PRO A 54 -19.11 -12.91 -12.91
N THR A 55 -20.37 -13.34 -12.71
CA THR A 55 -21.52 -12.45 -12.57
C THR A 55 -21.48 -11.68 -11.26
N GLU A 56 -21.17 -12.33 -10.13
CA GLU A 56 -21.02 -11.65 -8.84
C GLU A 56 -19.88 -10.64 -8.87
N ILE A 57 -18.75 -10.97 -9.52
CA ILE A 57 -17.61 -10.07 -9.70
C ILE A 57 -18.03 -8.82 -10.50
N ARG A 58 -18.72 -9.00 -11.63
CA ARG A 58 -19.22 -7.87 -12.45
C ARG A 58 -20.19 -6.99 -11.67
N THR A 59 -21.11 -7.59 -10.92
CA THR A 59 -22.07 -6.85 -10.10
C THR A 59 -21.37 -6.03 -9.03
N ALA A 60 -20.44 -6.64 -8.28
CA ALA A 60 -19.65 -5.95 -7.26
C ALA A 60 -18.82 -4.79 -7.86
N ALA A 61 -18.21 -5.00 -9.04
CA ALA A 61 -17.47 -3.97 -9.75
C ALA A 61 -18.38 -2.79 -10.15
N ARG A 62 -19.56 -3.06 -10.71
CA ARG A 62 -20.53 -2.00 -11.08
C ARG A 62 -21.04 -1.22 -9.87
N VAL A 63 -21.34 -1.91 -8.77
CA VAL A 63 -21.77 -1.26 -7.52
C VAL A 63 -20.69 -0.32 -6.98
N LEU A 64 -19.44 -0.79 -6.92
CA LEU A 64 -18.33 0.05 -6.46
C LEU A 64 -18.05 1.22 -7.42
N ALA A 65 -18.09 0.97 -8.73
CA ALA A 65 -17.89 1.97 -9.77
C ALA A 65 -18.94 3.08 -9.70
N ALA A 66 -20.22 2.72 -9.54
CA ALA A 66 -21.31 3.68 -9.35
C ALA A 66 -21.14 4.50 -8.07
N ALA A 67 -20.73 3.87 -6.96
CA ALA A 67 -20.47 4.58 -5.70
C ALA A 67 -19.26 5.53 -5.75
N LEU A 68 -18.40 5.38 -6.75
CA LEU A 68 -17.18 6.16 -6.94
C LEU A 68 -17.28 7.15 -8.11
N ASP A 69 -18.38 7.14 -8.85
CA ASP A 69 -18.57 7.87 -10.11
C ASP A 69 -17.39 7.67 -11.09
N THR A 70 -17.11 6.41 -11.43
CA THR A 70 -15.98 6.06 -12.30
C THR A 70 -16.27 4.85 -13.18
N ASP A 71 -15.61 4.79 -14.33
CA ASP A 71 -15.62 3.66 -15.25
C ASP A 71 -14.40 2.74 -15.06
N ARG A 72 -13.55 3.00 -14.07
CA ARG A 72 -12.31 2.25 -13.82
C ARG A 72 -12.12 1.89 -12.36
N LEU A 73 -11.58 0.71 -12.10
CA LEU A 73 -11.25 0.23 -10.76
C LEU A 73 -9.84 -0.31 -10.69
N MET A 74 -9.21 -0.09 -9.53
CA MET A 74 -7.92 -0.67 -9.20
C MET A 74 -8.11 -2.10 -8.69
N ILE A 75 -7.27 -3.03 -9.16
CA ILE A 75 -7.22 -4.40 -8.67
C ILE A 75 -6.01 -4.59 -7.77
N ARG A 76 -6.25 -5.00 -6.52
CA ARG A 76 -5.22 -5.46 -5.58
C ARG A 76 -5.50 -6.91 -5.20
N SER A 77 -4.45 -7.71 -4.99
CA SER A 77 -4.61 -9.07 -4.46
C SER A 77 -4.28 -9.12 -2.97
N ASP A 78 -5.00 -9.97 -2.24
CA ASP A 78 -4.86 -10.17 -0.80
C ASP A 78 -4.92 -11.65 -0.38
N GLY A 79 -4.35 -11.97 0.78
CA GLY A 79 -4.25 -13.33 1.31
C GLY A 79 -3.45 -14.31 0.42
N GLY A 80 -3.63 -15.61 0.65
CA GLY A 80 -3.02 -16.71 -0.12
C GLY A 80 -1.54 -16.96 0.14
N VAL A 81 -1.06 -18.16 -0.18
CA VAL A 81 0.37 -18.53 -0.06
C VAL A 81 1.21 -17.67 -1.01
N GLU A 82 2.27 -17.05 -0.50
CA GLU A 82 3.23 -16.34 -1.35
C GLU A 82 3.92 -17.33 -2.29
N ARG A 83 3.64 -17.23 -3.59
CA ARG A 83 4.33 -17.96 -4.65
C ARG A 83 5.33 -17.03 -5.34
N LYS A 84 6.44 -17.58 -5.85
CA LYS A 84 7.51 -16.82 -6.55
C LYS A 84 6.98 -15.92 -7.67
N GLN A 85 5.88 -16.28 -8.31
CA GLN A 85 5.14 -15.45 -9.26
C GLN A 85 4.01 -14.70 -8.52
N TYR A 86 4.36 -13.59 -7.87
CA TYR A 86 3.42 -12.76 -7.14
C TYR A 86 2.73 -11.77 -8.08
N TYR A 87 1.38 -11.73 -8.09
CA TYR A 87 0.64 -10.70 -8.81
C TYR A 87 0.88 -9.32 -8.19
N ARG A 88 1.59 -8.46 -8.92
CA ARG A 88 1.86 -7.08 -8.51
C ARG A 88 0.62 -6.22 -8.75
N GLY A 89 -0.31 -6.28 -7.80
CA GLY A 89 -1.54 -5.46 -7.86
C GLY A 89 -1.27 -3.95 -7.75
N GLY A 90 -2.31 -3.16 -8.01
CA GLY A 90 -2.31 -1.69 -7.98
C GLY A 90 -2.64 -1.04 -9.34
N ASN A 91 -2.80 -1.83 -10.41
CA ASN A 91 -3.17 -1.32 -11.73
C ASN A 91 -4.67 -1.07 -11.82
N THR A 92 -5.05 -0.08 -12.62
CA THR A 92 -6.42 0.42 -12.79
C THR A 92 -6.95 0.06 -14.18
N PHE A 93 -8.05 -0.67 -14.21
CA PHE A 93 -8.65 -1.22 -15.43
C PHE A 93 -10.08 -0.71 -15.63
N PRO A 94 -10.57 -0.64 -16.89
CA PRO A 94 -11.98 -0.43 -17.18
C PRO A 94 -12.86 -1.46 -16.45
N VAL A 95 -14.02 -1.03 -15.96
CA VAL A 95 -15.01 -1.90 -15.28
C VAL A 95 -15.37 -3.16 -16.08
N PRO A 96 -15.54 -3.13 -17.42
CA PRO A 96 -15.79 -4.33 -18.21
C PRO A 96 -14.72 -5.42 -18.08
N ASP A 97 -13.46 -5.03 -17.88
CA ASP A 97 -12.31 -5.95 -17.86
C ASP A 97 -12.08 -6.59 -16.48
N ILE A 98 -12.73 -6.07 -15.43
CA ILE A 98 -12.46 -6.46 -14.04
C ILE A 98 -12.69 -7.95 -13.81
N ALA A 99 -13.77 -8.53 -14.35
CA ALA A 99 -14.07 -9.94 -14.14
C ALA A 99 -13.00 -10.86 -14.75
N GLN A 100 -12.54 -10.55 -15.97
CA GLN A 100 -11.49 -11.30 -16.65
C GLN A 100 -10.15 -11.21 -15.88
N ARG A 101 -9.84 -10.05 -15.31
CA ARG A 101 -8.60 -9.81 -14.55
C ARG A 101 -8.64 -10.42 -13.15
N ALA A 102 -9.79 -10.40 -12.48
CA ALA A 102 -9.95 -10.88 -11.12
C ALA A 102 -10.09 -12.41 -11.03
N ALA A 103 -10.75 -13.05 -12.01
CA ALA A 103 -11.05 -14.49 -11.96
C ALA A 103 -9.79 -15.36 -11.74
N PRO A 104 -8.66 -15.19 -12.47
CA PRO A 104 -7.47 -16.02 -12.25
C PRO A 104 -6.88 -15.88 -10.84
N LEU A 105 -7.03 -14.71 -10.20
CA LEU A 105 -6.56 -14.48 -8.83
C LEU A 105 -7.45 -15.21 -7.81
N LEU A 106 -8.77 -15.17 -8.03
CA LEU A 106 -9.75 -15.87 -7.20
C LEU A 106 -9.62 -17.40 -7.34
N ASP A 107 -9.40 -17.89 -8.56
CA ASP A 107 -9.15 -19.31 -8.87
C ASP A 107 -7.85 -19.81 -8.23
N ALA A 108 -6.84 -18.93 -8.12
CA ALA A 108 -5.61 -19.22 -7.37
C ALA A 108 -5.79 -19.20 -5.84
N GLY A 109 -7.02 -19.06 -5.34
CA GLY A 109 -7.35 -19.04 -3.92
C GLY A 109 -6.97 -17.74 -3.21
N ARG A 110 -6.71 -16.66 -3.96
CA ARG A 110 -6.42 -15.34 -3.41
C ARG A 110 -7.68 -14.49 -3.39
N ALA A 111 -7.80 -13.59 -2.43
CA ALA A 111 -8.83 -12.57 -2.50
C ALA A 111 -8.42 -11.45 -3.45
N VAL A 112 -9.41 -10.73 -3.98
CA VAL A 112 -9.22 -9.53 -4.80
C VAL A 112 -9.90 -8.36 -4.12
N ILE A 113 -9.17 -7.28 -3.90
CA ILE A 113 -9.72 -6.00 -3.45
C ILE A 113 -9.86 -5.12 -4.69
N LEU A 114 -11.10 -4.83 -5.05
CA LEU A 114 -11.41 -3.75 -5.99
C LEU A 114 -11.37 -2.43 -5.22
N ALA A 115 -10.73 -1.41 -5.75
CA ALA A 115 -10.63 -0.12 -5.06
C ALA A 115 -10.77 1.04 -6.03
N GLY A 116 -11.06 2.22 -5.50
CA GLY A 116 -11.11 3.43 -6.31
C GLY A 116 -9.80 3.71 -7.06
N PRO A 117 -9.89 4.30 -8.27
CA PRO A 117 -8.73 4.49 -9.12
C PRO A 117 -7.76 5.52 -8.52
N THR A 118 -6.47 5.22 -8.69
CA THR A 118 -5.36 6.13 -8.37
C THR A 118 -4.48 6.32 -9.60
N ASN A 119 -3.79 7.46 -9.68
CA ASN A 119 -2.80 7.70 -10.72
C ASN A 119 -1.39 7.77 -10.12
N ARG A 120 -0.68 6.63 -10.19
CA ARG A 120 0.68 6.49 -9.66
C ARG A 120 1.72 7.40 -10.33
N PHE A 121 1.40 7.99 -11.48
CA PHE A 121 2.30 8.90 -12.20
C PHE A 121 2.21 10.34 -11.71
N THR A 122 1.19 10.67 -10.90
CA THR A 122 0.89 12.06 -10.51
C THR A 122 0.77 12.25 -8.99
N ASN A 123 1.15 11.25 -8.20
CA ASN A 123 1.29 11.42 -6.75
C ASN A 123 2.18 12.64 -6.45
N LYS A 124 1.79 13.45 -5.46
CA LYS A 124 2.53 14.63 -4.99
C LYS A 124 3.48 14.29 -3.84
N LEU A 125 3.15 13.27 -3.06
CA LEU A 125 3.99 12.78 -1.97
C LEU A 125 3.60 11.34 -1.68
N THR A 126 4.60 10.52 -1.43
CA THR A 126 4.46 9.15 -0.98
C THR A 126 5.32 8.99 0.26
N VAL A 127 4.77 8.43 1.33
CA VAL A 127 5.48 8.22 2.60
C VAL A 127 5.28 6.78 3.07
N MET A 128 6.37 6.09 3.36
CA MET A 128 6.34 4.90 4.20
C MET A 128 6.46 5.35 5.66
N VAL A 129 5.55 4.88 6.49
CA VAL A 129 5.48 5.19 7.91
C VAL A 129 5.80 3.91 8.67
N ARG A 130 6.81 3.94 9.52
CA ARG A 130 7.24 2.81 10.34
C ARG A 130 7.19 3.20 11.82
N MET A 131 6.62 2.30 12.62
CA MET A 131 6.49 2.44 14.07
C MET A 131 7.15 1.21 14.70
N ASP A 132 8.24 1.39 15.43
CA ASP A 132 8.89 0.32 16.18
C ASP A 132 8.59 0.51 17.67
N ARG A 133 8.08 -0.54 18.31
CA ARG A 133 7.78 -0.54 19.74
C ARG A 133 9.07 -0.63 20.54
N PRO A 134 9.20 0.07 21.69
CA PRO A 134 10.31 -0.15 22.60
C PRO A 134 10.40 -1.62 23.03
N GLY A 135 11.64 -2.08 23.24
CA GLY A 135 11.96 -3.42 23.75
C GLY A 135 13.23 -3.39 24.61
N PRO A 136 13.65 -4.53 25.19
CA PRO A 136 14.85 -4.58 26.02
C PRO A 136 16.08 -4.02 25.30
N GLY A 137 16.62 -2.91 25.81
CA GLY A 137 17.78 -2.20 25.22
C GLY A 137 17.52 -1.55 23.87
N ARG A 138 16.27 -1.39 23.44
CA ARG A 138 15.89 -0.78 22.16
C ARG A 138 14.80 0.27 22.38
N PRO A 139 15.09 1.57 22.16
CA PRO A 139 14.05 2.60 22.25
C PRO A 139 13.02 2.42 21.13
N GLY A 140 11.81 2.93 21.37
CA GLY A 140 10.80 3.00 20.33
C GLY A 140 11.20 4.04 19.27
N THR A 141 10.88 3.79 18.01
CA THR A 141 11.19 4.71 16.93
C THR A 141 10.00 4.95 16.03
N PHE A 142 9.95 6.16 15.49
CA PHE A 142 9.02 6.54 14.44
C PHE A 142 9.78 7.03 13.23
N THR A 143 9.59 6.40 12.08
CA THR A 143 10.34 6.71 10.86
C THR A 143 9.39 6.99 9.71
N LEU A 144 9.63 8.10 9.03
CA LEU A 144 8.97 8.52 7.80
C LEU A 144 9.99 8.49 6.66
N GLU A 145 9.73 7.71 5.62
CA GLU A 145 10.55 7.65 4.41
C GLU A 145 9.75 8.18 3.23
N GLY A 146 10.20 9.28 2.64
CA GLY A 146 9.46 10.05 1.64
C GLY A 146 10.02 9.94 0.23
N LEU A 147 9.12 9.80 -0.74
CA LEU A 147 9.36 10.08 -2.15
C LEU A 147 8.42 11.19 -2.64
N GLY A 148 8.95 12.06 -3.48
CA GLY A 148 8.28 13.22 -3.99
C GLY A 148 7.41 12.96 -5.21
N PRO A 149 7.09 14.04 -5.94
CA PRO A 149 6.16 13.98 -7.05
C PRO A 149 6.53 12.98 -8.13
N GLY A 150 5.51 12.30 -8.65
CA GLY A 150 5.67 11.31 -9.70
C GLY A 150 6.17 9.94 -9.20
N TYR A 151 6.39 9.72 -7.90
CA TYR A 151 6.72 8.43 -7.27
C TYR A 151 5.53 7.79 -6.54
N ASP A 152 5.54 6.47 -6.39
CA ASP A 152 4.48 5.64 -5.81
C ASP A 152 4.95 4.83 -4.59
N VAL A 153 4.02 4.40 -3.72
CA VAL A 153 4.35 3.55 -2.56
C VAL A 153 5.08 2.27 -2.97
N ALA A 154 4.75 1.72 -4.13
CA ALA A 154 5.42 0.54 -4.66
C ALA A 154 6.90 0.77 -4.95
N ASP A 155 7.38 2.01 -5.04
CA ASP A 155 8.80 2.35 -5.19
C ASP A 155 9.58 2.18 -3.91
N LEU A 156 9.03 2.65 -2.78
CA LEU A 156 9.64 2.45 -1.45
C LEU A 156 9.60 0.99 -1.03
N THR A 157 8.45 0.31 -1.24
CA THR A 157 8.23 -1.04 -0.68
C THR A 157 8.79 -2.18 -1.53
N ARG A 158 8.74 -2.05 -2.85
CA ARG A 158 9.05 -3.13 -3.81
C ARG A 158 10.00 -2.69 -4.92
N GLY A 159 10.28 -1.39 -4.99
CA GLY A 159 11.16 -0.80 -5.98
C GLY A 159 12.58 -0.67 -5.49
N GLU A 160 12.79 -0.87 -4.19
CA GLU A 160 14.09 -0.71 -3.56
C GLU A 160 14.70 0.65 -3.92
N LEU A 161 13.82 1.64 -4.14
CA LEU A 161 14.23 3.01 -4.37
C LEU A 161 14.54 3.61 -3.00
N PRO A 162 15.76 4.11 -2.77
CA PRO A 162 16.07 4.80 -1.52
C PRO A 162 15.17 6.03 -1.40
N PRO A 163 14.68 6.36 -0.19
CA PRO A 163 13.90 7.57 0.01
C PRO A 163 14.69 8.81 -0.39
N GLN A 164 13.98 9.85 -0.82
CA GLN A 164 14.57 11.17 -1.07
C GLN A 164 14.76 11.95 0.24
N VAL A 165 13.94 11.64 1.24
CA VAL A 165 13.99 12.25 2.55
C VAL A 165 13.55 11.23 3.60
N THR A 166 14.22 11.23 4.74
CA THR A 166 13.84 10.47 5.92
C THR A 166 13.64 11.45 7.07
N ALA A 167 12.58 11.27 7.85
CA ALA A 167 12.39 11.96 9.13
C ALA A 167 12.16 10.93 10.22
N GLN A 168 12.84 11.10 11.35
CA GLN A 168 12.85 10.12 12.42
C GLN A 168 12.69 10.79 13.79
N LEU A 169 11.91 10.14 14.65
CA LEU A 169 11.90 10.36 16.09
C LEU A 169 12.43 9.09 16.78
N ASN A 170 13.24 9.30 17.80
CA ASN A 170 13.75 8.25 18.68
C ASN A 170 13.06 8.35 20.04
N ASP A 171 13.24 7.33 20.88
CA ASP A 171 12.73 7.28 22.25
C ASP A 171 11.21 7.49 22.35
N VAL A 172 10.47 7.02 21.34
CA VAL A 172 9.00 7.13 21.29
C VAL A 172 8.38 6.10 22.24
N ASP A 173 7.63 6.58 23.23
CA ASP A 173 6.75 5.74 24.05
C ASP A 173 5.37 5.60 23.37
N TRP A 174 5.12 4.45 22.74
CA TRP A 174 3.82 4.18 22.13
C TRP A 174 2.70 3.90 23.14
N ASP A 175 3.02 3.73 24.42
CA ASP A 175 2.06 3.54 25.50
C ASP A 175 1.63 4.88 26.17
N THR A 176 2.32 5.99 25.89
CA THR A 176 1.97 7.34 26.38
C THR A 176 2.08 8.37 25.25
N TYR A 177 0.96 8.99 24.87
CA TYR A 177 1.01 10.01 23.81
C TYR A 177 1.70 11.29 24.31
N SER A 178 2.69 11.75 23.54
CA SER A 178 3.31 13.07 23.70
C SER A 178 3.51 13.70 22.33
N THR A 179 3.04 14.93 22.13
CA THR A 179 3.25 15.67 20.88
C THR A 179 4.75 15.95 20.68
N PRO A 180 5.36 15.53 19.56
CA PRO A 180 6.78 15.69 19.34
C PRO A 180 7.12 17.15 19.03
N ARG A 181 8.23 17.63 19.59
CA ARG A 181 8.76 18.97 19.33
C ARG A 181 9.60 18.97 18.06
N TRP A 182 9.64 20.08 17.35
CA TRP A 182 10.37 20.18 16.08
C TRP A 182 11.87 19.87 16.20
N ASN A 183 12.49 20.19 17.33
CA ASN A 183 13.90 19.92 17.60
C ASN A 183 14.20 18.44 17.93
N GLU A 184 13.19 17.59 18.11
CA GLU A 184 13.35 16.15 18.34
C GLU A 184 13.45 15.37 17.02
N TRP A 185 13.03 15.97 15.90
CA TRP A 185 13.07 15.32 14.59
C TRP A 185 14.47 15.33 13.99
N THR A 186 14.98 14.15 13.67
CA THR A 186 16.14 13.99 12.80
C THR A 186 15.67 13.91 11.35
N ILE A 187 16.07 14.87 10.52
CA ILE A 187 15.65 14.93 9.10
C ILE A 187 16.88 14.83 8.21
N THR A 188 16.88 13.81 7.36
CA THR A 188 17.98 13.51 6.44
C THR A 188 17.44 13.52 5.02
N GLY A 189 17.97 14.41 4.17
CA GLY A 189 17.72 14.36 2.74
C GLY A 189 18.76 13.48 2.03
N ASP A 190 18.38 12.84 0.93
CA ASP A 190 19.35 12.19 0.04
C ASP A 190 20.24 13.25 -0.62
N ARG A 191 21.54 13.18 -0.32
CA ARG A 191 22.57 14.08 -0.87
C ARG A 191 23.53 13.35 -1.81
N CYS A 192 23.24 12.10 -2.17
CA CYS A 192 24.10 11.31 -3.03
C CYS A 192 24.16 11.94 -4.44
N PRO A 193 25.35 12.30 -4.96
CA PRO A 193 25.49 12.78 -6.33
C PRO A 193 24.95 11.74 -7.33
N GLY A 194 24.07 12.16 -8.23
CA GLY A 194 23.42 11.27 -9.20
C GLY A 194 22.34 10.33 -8.61
N GLY A 195 22.06 10.40 -7.31
CA GLY A 195 21.05 9.56 -6.64
C GLY A 195 19.66 9.70 -7.25
N GLU A 196 19.25 10.92 -7.60
CA GLU A 196 17.95 11.17 -8.23
C GLU A 196 17.85 10.59 -9.65
N ASP A 197 18.90 10.69 -10.46
CA ASP A 197 18.87 10.12 -11.81
C ASP A 197 18.86 8.59 -11.78
N ALA A 198 19.63 7.99 -10.86
CA ALA A 198 19.59 6.54 -10.63
C ALA A 198 18.20 6.09 -10.16
N ARG A 199 17.56 6.83 -9.25
CA ARG A 199 16.20 6.57 -8.76
C ARG A 199 15.18 6.67 -9.89
N ARG A 200 15.24 7.74 -10.69
CA ARG A 200 14.36 7.96 -11.85
C ARG A 200 14.50 6.84 -12.87
N ARG A 201 15.73 6.48 -13.24
CA ARG A 201 16.00 5.40 -14.20
C ARG A 201 15.40 4.08 -13.73
N ARG A 202 15.67 3.66 -12.48
CA ARG A 202 15.12 2.43 -11.90
C ARG A 202 13.58 2.46 -11.88
N ARG A 203 12.99 3.61 -11.58
CA ARG A 203 11.53 3.78 -11.66
C ARG A 203 11.02 3.55 -13.08
N LEU A 204 11.64 4.18 -14.08
CA LEU A 204 11.23 4.06 -15.48
C LEU A 204 11.33 2.60 -15.97
N GLU A 205 12.41 1.89 -15.64
CA GLU A 205 12.58 0.46 -15.95
C GLU A 205 11.46 -0.40 -15.35
N ARG A 206 11.06 -0.11 -14.10
CA ARG A 206 9.93 -0.80 -13.44
C ARG A 206 8.58 -0.43 -14.04
N LEU A 207 8.37 0.85 -14.34
CA LEU A 207 7.13 1.29 -14.99
C LEU A 207 6.98 0.59 -16.33
N ALA A 208 8.04 0.51 -17.13
CA ALA A 208 8.04 -0.20 -18.40
C ALA A 208 7.64 -1.67 -18.22
N SER A 209 8.45 -2.42 -17.46
CA SER A 209 8.32 -3.87 -17.35
C SER A 209 7.09 -4.36 -16.60
N GLN A 210 6.55 -3.57 -15.66
CA GLN A 210 5.53 -4.06 -14.71
C GLN A 210 4.20 -3.29 -14.76
N THR A 211 4.23 -2.01 -15.14
CA THR A 211 3.02 -1.17 -15.14
C THR A 211 2.47 -1.03 -16.55
N LEU A 212 3.28 -0.47 -17.43
CA LEU A 212 2.84 -0.10 -18.77
C LEU A 212 2.69 -1.33 -19.67
N SER A 213 3.56 -2.34 -19.52
CA SER A 213 3.36 -3.62 -20.20
C SER A 213 2.10 -4.37 -19.76
N ASP A 214 1.81 -4.46 -18.46
CA ASP A 214 0.59 -5.15 -17.96
C ASP A 214 -0.70 -4.44 -18.40
N GLY A 215 -0.63 -3.11 -18.50
CA GLY A 215 -1.70 -2.27 -19.04
C GLY A 215 -1.82 -2.27 -20.57
N GLY A 216 -0.90 -2.91 -21.31
CA GLY A 216 -0.87 -2.88 -22.77
C GLY A 216 -0.58 -1.50 -23.37
N GLN A 217 0.14 -0.65 -22.64
CA GLN A 217 0.32 0.77 -22.95
C GLN A 217 1.61 1.08 -23.73
N LEU A 218 2.60 0.17 -23.72
CA LEU A 218 3.84 0.34 -24.49
C LEU A 218 3.75 -0.35 -25.84
N SER A 219 4.12 0.38 -26.89
CA SER A 219 4.48 -0.16 -28.19
C SER A 219 5.99 -0.46 -28.20
N GLY A 220 6.38 -1.73 -28.32
CA GLY A 220 7.79 -2.15 -28.41
C GLY A 220 8.37 -2.72 -27.11
N THR A 221 9.70 -2.80 -27.05
CA THR A 221 10.43 -3.42 -25.94
C THR A 221 10.23 -2.63 -24.63
N PRO A 222 9.88 -3.29 -23.52
CA PRO A 222 9.74 -2.62 -22.22
C PRO A 222 11.10 -2.15 -21.67
N ASN A 223 11.42 -0.87 -21.86
CA ASN A 223 12.64 -0.23 -21.34
C ASN A 223 12.36 1.19 -20.80
N ALA A 224 13.37 1.77 -20.14
CA ALA A 224 13.25 3.07 -19.49
C ALA A 224 12.90 4.20 -20.47
N GLU A 225 13.52 4.19 -21.65
CA GLU A 225 13.37 5.20 -22.69
C GLU A 225 11.92 5.24 -23.21
N ASN A 226 11.34 4.07 -23.47
CA ASN A 226 9.95 3.95 -23.93
C ASN A 226 8.95 4.36 -22.84
N ALA A 227 9.22 4.00 -21.57
CA ALA A 227 8.40 4.48 -20.46
C ALA A 227 8.49 5.99 -20.29
N GLU A 228 9.67 6.58 -20.42
CA GLU A 228 9.85 8.04 -20.36
C GLU A 228 9.11 8.73 -21.51
N ALA A 229 9.31 8.28 -22.75
CA ALA A 229 8.63 8.83 -23.92
C ALA A 229 7.10 8.77 -23.75
N TRP A 230 6.59 7.64 -23.26
CA TRP A 230 5.16 7.47 -22.99
C TRP A 230 4.65 8.45 -21.92
N LEU A 231 5.36 8.59 -20.80
CA LEU A 231 4.99 9.50 -19.71
C LEU A 231 4.99 10.95 -20.19
N ARG A 232 6.04 11.38 -20.89
CA ARG A 232 6.17 12.73 -21.43
C ARG A 232 5.10 13.03 -22.47
N GLY A 233 4.86 12.10 -23.41
CA GLY A 233 3.82 12.25 -24.43
C GLY A 233 2.40 12.37 -23.87
N ARG A 234 2.17 11.92 -22.62
CA ARG A 234 0.90 12.04 -21.90
C ARG A 234 0.87 13.21 -20.90
N GLY A 235 1.92 14.02 -20.82
CA GLY A 235 2.01 15.15 -19.90
C GLY A 235 2.28 14.78 -18.44
N PHE A 236 2.70 13.54 -18.15
CA PHE A 236 3.08 13.13 -16.79
C PHE A 236 4.49 13.60 -16.46
N LEU A 237 4.63 14.91 -16.21
CA LEU A 237 5.93 15.57 -16.09
C LEU A 237 6.49 15.60 -14.67
N HIS A 238 5.70 15.26 -13.65
CA HIS A 238 6.07 15.38 -12.24
C HIS A 238 7.35 14.65 -11.85
N LEU A 239 7.62 13.48 -12.46
CA LEU A 239 8.82 12.68 -12.19
C LEU A 239 10.13 13.32 -12.69
N PHE A 240 10.05 14.27 -13.62
CA PHE A 240 11.21 14.84 -14.30
C PHE A 240 11.61 16.22 -13.74
N GLY A 241 10.85 16.77 -12.79
CA GLY A 241 11.15 18.05 -12.16
C GLY A 241 12.07 17.91 -10.94
N PRO A 242 12.93 18.91 -10.65
CA PRO A 242 13.69 18.95 -9.40
C PRO A 242 12.73 19.34 -8.26
N GLN A 243 12.19 18.35 -7.55
CA GLN A 243 11.18 18.58 -6.51
C GLN A 243 11.59 17.88 -5.22
N SER A 244 11.96 18.67 -4.21
CA SER A 244 12.25 18.14 -2.88
C SER A 244 10.93 17.78 -2.16
N PRO A 245 10.75 16.52 -1.71
CA PRO A 245 9.59 16.15 -0.89
C PRO A 245 9.66 16.70 0.54
N GLN A 246 10.84 17.17 0.99
CA GLN A 246 11.08 17.53 2.39
C GLN A 246 10.04 18.54 2.93
N PRO A 247 9.74 19.68 2.28
CA PRO A 247 8.74 20.61 2.80
C PRO A 247 7.33 20.01 2.89
N ALA A 248 6.95 19.16 1.92
CA ALA A 248 5.63 18.53 1.90
C ALA A 248 5.48 17.47 3.01
N MET A 249 6.56 16.71 3.26
CA MET A 249 6.64 15.74 4.35
C MET A 249 6.62 16.45 5.71
N MET A 250 7.39 17.52 5.87
CA MET A 250 7.45 18.28 7.13
C MET A 250 6.12 18.88 7.52
N ARG A 251 5.37 19.46 6.59
CA ARG A 251 4.00 19.94 6.88
C ARG A 251 3.03 18.85 7.39
N ARG A 252 3.40 17.56 7.27
CA ARG A 252 2.56 16.42 7.63
C ARG A 252 3.13 15.58 8.76
N ALA A 253 4.40 15.75 9.14
CA ALA A 253 5.09 14.87 10.06
C ALA A 253 4.37 14.71 11.41
N GLY A 254 3.93 15.83 12.01
CA GLY A 254 3.14 15.81 13.25
C GLY A 254 1.82 15.06 13.11
N ARG A 255 1.07 15.31 12.03
CA ARG A 255 -0.20 14.61 11.78
C ARG A 255 -0.01 13.11 11.54
N LEU A 256 1.02 12.73 10.78
CA LEU A 256 1.36 11.32 10.54
C LEU A 256 1.74 10.61 11.84
N PHE A 257 2.41 11.30 12.76
CA PHE A 257 2.70 10.78 14.10
C PHE A 257 1.43 10.57 14.93
N GLU A 258 0.53 11.56 14.96
CA GLU A 258 -0.78 11.43 15.63
C GLU A 258 -1.60 10.26 15.09
N ASP A 259 -1.75 10.17 13.77
CA ASP A 259 -2.47 9.09 13.11
C ASP A 259 -1.82 7.72 13.43
N SER A 260 -0.49 7.68 13.57
CA SER A 260 0.25 6.47 13.96
C SER A 260 -0.03 6.05 15.40
N PHE A 261 -0.16 7.01 16.33
CA PHE A 261 -0.62 6.72 17.69
C PHE A 261 -2.04 6.13 17.70
N VAL A 262 -2.95 6.68 16.90
CA VAL A 262 -4.29 6.10 16.75
C VAL A 262 -4.20 4.67 16.21
N LEU A 263 -3.36 4.43 15.20
CA LEU A 263 -3.19 3.11 14.59
C LEU A 263 -2.64 2.05 15.54
N THR A 264 -1.63 2.39 16.35
CA THR A 264 -1.07 1.47 17.36
C THR A 264 -2.11 1.10 18.41
N ARG A 265 -2.97 2.04 18.81
CA ARG A 265 -4.12 1.81 19.71
C ARG A 265 -5.29 1.10 19.05
N ALA A 266 -5.41 1.15 17.73
CA ALA A 266 -6.42 0.39 17.00
C ALA A 266 -6.05 -1.08 16.76
N GLN A 267 -4.78 -1.46 16.99
CA GLN A 267 -4.33 -2.83 16.68
C GLN A 267 -5.01 -3.90 17.55
N PRO A 268 -5.63 -4.93 16.92
CA PRO A 268 -6.14 -6.08 17.66
C PRO A 268 -5.02 -6.84 18.39
N ASN A 269 -3.84 -6.95 17.75
CA ASN A 269 -2.66 -7.52 18.37
C ASN A 269 -1.99 -6.46 19.24
N ARG A 270 -2.04 -6.60 20.56
CA ARG A 270 -1.34 -5.69 21.49
C ARG A 270 0.14 -5.99 21.65
N ASN A 271 0.68 -7.05 21.04
CA ASN A 271 2.07 -7.46 21.17
C ASN A 271 2.91 -7.16 19.94
N TRP A 272 2.46 -6.26 19.06
CA TRP A 272 3.22 -5.85 17.88
C TRP A 272 4.59 -5.27 18.29
N ARG A 273 5.61 -5.53 17.47
CA ARG A 273 6.95 -4.92 17.61
C ARG A 273 7.28 -3.89 16.54
N CYS A 274 6.76 -4.10 15.33
CA CYS A 274 7.00 -3.22 14.20
C CYS A 274 5.71 -3.16 13.39
N LEU A 275 5.16 -1.96 13.25
CA LEU A 275 4.06 -1.67 12.37
C LEU A 275 4.56 -0.81 11.21
N GLY A 276 3.97 -0.99 10.04
CA GLY A 276 4.23 -0.15 8.87
C GLY A 276 2.94 0.19 8.15
N THR A 277 2.75 1.44 7.78
CA THR A 277 1.67 1.87 6.88
C THR A 277 2.24 2.74 5.77
N ALA A 278 1.56 2.80 4.63
CA ALA A 278 1.90 3.74 3.59
C ALA A 278 0.86 4.85 3.50
N PHE A 279 1.33 6.06 3.23
CA PHE A 279 0.54 7.27 3.07
C PHE A 279 0.85 7.91 1.71
N SER A 280 -0.16 8.40 1.00
CA SER A 280 0.01 9.12 -0.25
C SER A 280 -0.83 10.39 -0.30
N VAL A 281 -0.30 11.39 -1.00
CA VAL A 281 -1.01 12.59 -1.43
C VAL A 281 -1.10 12.56 -2.95
N PHE A 282 -2.31 12.59 -3.50
CA PHE A 282 -2.54 12.54 -4.93
C PHE A 282 -2.59 13.94 -5.57
N ALA A 283 -2.60 13.98 -6.91
CA ALA A 283 -2.66 15.23 -7.66
C ALA A 283 -3.90 16.07 -7.33
N ASP A 284 -5.05 15.42 -7.14
CA ASP A 284 -6.34 15.99 -6.74
C ASP A 284 -6.43 16.32 -5.23
N ALA A 285 -5.29 16.31 -4.52
CA ALA A 285 -5.16 16.57 -3.10
C ALA A 285 -5.84 15.56 -2.17
N ARG A 286 -6.43 14.47 -2.69
CA ARG A 286 -6.84 13.35 -1.85
C ARG A 286 -5.63 12.77 -1.12
N ILE A 287 -5.86 12.38 0.13
CA ILE A 287 -4.89 11.66 0.95
C ILE A 287 -5.41 10.26 1.25
N VAL A 288 -4.51 9.28 1.30
CA VAL A 288 -4.88 7.87 1.50
C VAL A 288 -3.83 7.17 2.34
N TYR A 289 -4.30 6.40 3.32
CA TYR A 289 -3.59 5.28 3.93
C TYR A 289 -3.94 3.97 3.21
N TRP A 290 -2.93 3.21 2.83
CA TRP A 290 -3.08 2.07 1.89
C TRP A 290 -3.47 0.75 2.55
N ASP A 291 -2.73 0.36 3.59
CA ASP A 291 -2.92 -0.79 4.46
C ASP A 291 -1.94 -0.66 5.63
N LEU A 292 -2.12 -1.51 6.64
CA LEU A 292 -1.21 -1.60 7.78
C LEU A 292 -0.58 -2.99 7.82
N VAL A 293 0.70 -3.03 8.10
CA VAL A 293 1.50 -4.25 8.14
C VAL A 293 2.05 -4.44 9.54
N ASP A 294 1.77 -5.60 10.14
CA ASP A 294 2.47 -6.09 11.33
C ASP A 294 3.69 -6.91 10.87
N GLY A 295 4.88 -6.36 11.11
CA GLY A 295 6.16 -6.93 10.69
C GLY A 295 6.41 -8.32 11.29
N GLU A 296 5.95 -8.61 12.50
CA GLU A 296 6.13 -9.94 13.08
C GLU A 296 5.33 -10.99 12.31
N ARG A 297 4.09 -10.66 11.93
CA ARG A 297 3.18 -11.61 11.28
C ARG A 297 3.44 -11.77 9.79
N LYS A 298 3.86 -10.70 9.11
CA LYS A 298 4.15 -10.76 7.67
C LYS A 298 5.31 -11.71 7.35
N TYR A 299 6.33 -11.75 8.20
CA TYR A 299 7.46 -12.68 8.01
C TYR A 299 7.28 -14.02 8.73
N ALA A 300 6.48 -14.09 9.81
CA ALA A 300 6.15 -15.38 10.43
C ALA A 300 5.34 -16.31 9.49
N ALA A 301 4.49 -15.76 8.62
CA ALA A 301 3.77 -16.55 7.62
C ALA A 301 4.68 -17.10 6.49
N ALA A 302 5.86 -16.52 6.28
CA ALA A 302 6.86 -17.00 5.33
C ALA A 302 7.74 -18.12 5.91
N ALA A 303 7.78 -18.27 7.23
CA ALA A 303 8.46 -19.37 7.91
C ALA A 303 7.47 -20.53 8.11
N ALA A 304 7.34 -21.40 7.12
CA ALA A 304 6.73 -22.71 7.36
C ALA A 304 7.56 -23.45 8.44
N PRO A 305 6.91 -24.15 9.39
CA PRO A 305 7.63 -24.90 10.41
C PRO A 305 8.41 -26.02 9.70
N THR A 306 9.73 -26.02 9.85
CA THR A 306 10.53 -27.23 9.62
C THR A 306 9.96 -28.30 10.55
N ARG A 307 9.18 -29.22 9.98
CA ARG A 307 8.77 -30.46 10.65
C ARG A 307 10.05 -31.10 11.17
N ARG A 308 10.21 -31.13 12.50
CA ARG A 308 11.08 -32.10 13.17
C ARG A 308 10.62 -33.48 12.71
N ALA A 309 11.37 -34.07 11.77
CA ALA A 309 11.32 -35.51 11.59
C ALA A 309 12.02 -36.12 12.80
N LYS A 310 11.21 -36.59 13.76
CA LYS A 310 11.62 -37.73 14.59
C LYS A 310 11.69 -38.93 13.65
N GLY A 311 12.87 -39.51 13.52
CA GLY A 311 13.10 -40.84 12.98
C GLY A 311 14.23 -41.46 13.78
N ALA A 312 13.87 -42.26 14.77
CA ALA A 312 14.77 -43.20 15.42
C ALA A 312 15.05 -44.35 14.44
N ALA A 313 16.31 -44.77 14.35
CA ALA A 313 16.76 -46.17 14.23
C ALA A 313 18.26 -46.23 13.93
N ALA A 314 19.06 -46.42 14.97
CA ALA A 314 20.04 -47.50 15.13
C ALA A 314 20.56 -47.45 16.57
#